data_AF-A0A956I8E5-F1
#
_entry.id   AF-A0A956I8E5-F1
#
_cell.length_a   1.000
_cell.length_b   1.000
_cell.length_c   1.000
_cell.angle_alpha   90.00
_cell.angle_beta   90.00
_cell.angle_gamma   90.00
#
_symmetry.space_group_name_H-M   'P 1'
#
loop_
_entity.id
_entity.type
_entity.pdbx_description
1 polymer ?
#
loop_
_entity_poly.entity_id
_entity_poly.type
_entity_poly.pdbx_seq_one_letter_code
_entity_poly.pdbx_strand_id
1 'polypeptide(L)'
;NLAIALRASNRHDEAIPHYERALALGRRGEGLLFDLAVSYEQVGQYQLAIETYERFVRDVQSRDPAAAQRARDSMQRLRDRL
;
A
#
# COMPACT_ATOMS: atom_id res chain seq x y z
N ASN A 1 6.86 -11.95 -5.50
CA ASN A 1 6.76 -12.96 -4.41
C ASN A 1 7.61 -12.60 -3.21
N LEU A 2 8.87 -12.19 -3.35
CA LEU A 2 9.72 -11.82 -2.21
C LEU A 2 9.13 -10.71 -1.32
N ALA A 3 8.66 -9.59 -1.90
CA ALA A 3 8.05 -8.49 -1.13
C ALA A 3 6.83 -8.95 -0.29
N ILE A 4 6.02 -9.86 -0.84
CA ILE A 4 4.84 -10.41 -0.15
C ILE A 4 5.29 -11.32 0.98
N ALA A 5 6.30 -12.17 0.76
CA ALA A 5 6.86 -13.04 1.80
C ALA A 5 7.50 -12.25 2.96
N LEU A 6 8.22 -11.18 2.65
CA LEU A 6 8.78 -10.27 3.66
C LEU A 6 7.68 -9.59 4.47
N ARG A 7 6.65 -9.04 3.79
CA ARG A 7 5.46 -8.46 4.45
C ARG A 7 4.75 -9.46 5.35
N ALA A 8 4.53 -10.69 4.86
CA ALA A 8 3.90 -11.76 5.64
C ALA A 8 4.74 -12.19 6.86
N SER A 9 6.04 -11.90 6.84
CA SER A 9 6.96 -12.11 7.96
C SER A 9 7.12 -10.87 8.85
N ASN A 10 6.24 -9.86 8.72
CA ASN A 10 6.31 -8.55 9.39
C ASN A 10 7.61 -7.75 9.12
N ARG A 11 8.38 -8.11 8.09
CA ARG A 11 9.62 -7.43 7.67
C ARG A 11 9.28 -6.34 6.65
N HIS A 12 8.54 -5.34 7.12
CA HIS A 12 7.94 -4.30 6.27
C HIS A 12 8.98 -3.36 5.67
N ASP A 13 9.97 -2.97 6.47
CA ASP A 13 11.14 -2.20 6.08
C ASP A 13 11.90 -2.84 4.89
N GLU A 14 12.07 -4.16 4.92
CA GLU A 14 12.71 -4.89 3.82
C GLU A 14 11.78 -5.11 2.63
N ALA A 15 10.47 -5.19 2.84
CA ALA A 15 9.49 -5.39 1.77
C ALA A 15 9.32 -4.15 0.87
N ILE A 16 9.36 -2.95 1.45
CA ILE A 16 9.18 -1.65 0.77
C ILE A 16 10.06 -1.53 -0.49
N PRO A 17 11.40 -1.66 -0.45
CA PRO A 17 12.24 -1.46 -1.64
C PRO A 17 11.92 -2.45 -2.77
N HIS A 18 11.42 -3.64 -2.44
CA HIS A 18 10.99 -4.61 -3.45
C HIS A 18 9.67 -4.20 -4.13
N TYR A 19 8.72 -3.65 -3.38
CA TYR A 19 7.49 -3.09 -3.94
C TYR A 19 7.78 -1.87 -4.81
N GLU A 20 8.60 -0.94 -4.34
CA GLU A 20 8.99 0.26 -5.10
C GLU A 20 9.70 -0.11 -6.40
N ARG A 21 10.65 -1.05 -6.34
CA ARG A 21 11.32 -1.54 -7.55
C ARG A 21 10.35 -2.21 -8.51
N ALA A 22 9.38 -2.98 -8.01
CA ALA A 22 8.36 -3.57 -8.87
C ALA A 22 7.52 -2.50 -9.59
N LEU A 23 7.11 -1.45 -8.88
CA LEU A 23 6.41 -0.31 -9.46
C LEU A 23 7.26 0.44 -10.49
N ALA A 24 8.54 0.68 -10.21
CA ALA A 24 9.47 1.35 -11.11
C ALA A 24 9.70 0.56 -12.41
N LEU A 25 9.64 -0.78 -12.33
CA LEU A 25 9.69 -1.67 -13.50
C LEU A 25 8.35 -1.74 -14.26
N GLY A 26 7.38 -0.90 -13.91
CA GLY A 26 6.08 -0.83 -14.58
C GLY A 26 5.14 -1.98 -14.23
N ARG A 27 5.45 -2.81 -13.21
CA ARG A 27 4.52 -3.85 -12.77
C ARG A 27 3.30 -3.16 -12.16
N ARG A 28 2.15 -3.43 -12.75
CA ARG A 28 0.84 -3.00 -12.25
C ARG A 28 0.12 -4.24 -11.75
N GLY A 29 -0.24 -4.23 -10.48
CA GLY A 29 -1.06 -5.26 -9.87
C GLY A 29 -1.82 -4.62 -8.73
N GLU A 30 -3.12 -4.90 -8.65
CA GLU A 30 -4.03 -4.27 -7.69
C GLU A 30 -3.49 -4.42 -6.25
N GLY A 31 -2.98 -5.60 -5.89
CA GLY A 31 -2.40 -5.83 -4.57
C GLY A 31 -1.09 -5.09 -4.29
N LEU A 32 -0.35 -4.63 -5.30
CA LEU A 32 1.01 -4.10 -5.12
C LEU A 32 1.01 -2.75 -4.40
N LEU A 33 0.13 -1.83 -4.80
CA LEU A 33 0.00 -0.52 -4.16
C LEU A 33 -0.61 -0.66 -2.76
N PHE A 34 -1.60 -1.54 -2.59
CA PHE A 34 -2.19 -1.79 -1.28
C PHE A 34 -1.17 -2.38 -0.30
N ASP A 35 -0.41 -3.39 -0.72
CA ASP A 35 0.60 -4.03 0.12
C ASP A 35 1.77 -3.09 0.47
N LEU A 36 2.14 -2.19 -0.45
CA LEU A 36 3.11 -1.13 -0.18
C LEU A 36 2.57 -0.12 0.85
N ALA A 37 1.33 0.34 0.68
CA ALA A 37 0.70 1.26 1.61
C ALA A 37 0.59 0.68 3.02
N VAL A 38 0.21 -0.60 3.15
CA VAL A 38 0.22 -1.33 4.41
C VAL A 38 1.64 -1.39 4.99
N SER A 39 2.66 -1.65 4.16
CA SER A 39 4.04 -1.72 4.64
C SER A 39 4.53 -0.37 5.16
N TYR A 40 4.17 0.73 4.50
CA TYR A 40 4.42 2.09 5.00
C TYR A 40 3.70 2.40 6.32
N GLU A 41 2.44 1.98 6.46
CA GLU A 41 1.66 2.11 7.69
C GLU A 41 2.37 1.39 8.86
N GLN A 42 2.89 0.18 8.64
CA GLN A 42 3.54 -0.61 9.69
C GLN A 42 4.90 -0.06 10.15
N VAL A 43 5.62 0.65 9.28
CA VAL A 43 6.89 1.30 9.65
C VAL A 43 6.71 2.74 10.14
N GLY A 44 5.47 3.20 10.35
CA GLY A 44 5.17 4.54 10.84
C GLY A 44 5.28 5.66 9.80
N GLN A 45 5.48 5.33 8.53
CA GLN A 45 5.55 6.29 7.43
C GLN A 45 4.15 6.65 6.93
N TYR A 46 3.33 7.23 7.80
CA TYR A 46 1.90 7.44 7.56
C TYR A 46 1.60 8.32 6.35
N GLN A 47 2.39 9.36 6.11
CA GLN A 47 2.20 10.23 4.95
C GLN A 47 2.36 9.46 3.63
N LEU A 48 3.42 8.65 3.51
CA LEU A 48 3.67 7.80 2.34
C LEU A 48 2.61 6.70 2.20
N ALA A 49 2.12 6.14 3.32
CA ALA A 49 1.02 5.18 3.32
C ALA A 49 -0.26 5.80 2.73
N ILE A 50 -0.63 7.00 3.18
CA ILE A 50 -1.82 7.73 2.69
C ILE A 50 -1.69 8.00 1.19
N GLU A 51 -0.58 8.56 0.73
CA GLU A 51 -0.34 8.84 -0.69
C GLU A 51 -0.40 7.57 -1.56
N THR A 52 0.11 6.47 -1.04
CA THR A 52 0.08 5.18 -1.74
C THR A 52 -1.34 4.60 -1.81
N TYR A 53 -2.11 4.68 -0.72
CA TYR A 53 -3.54 4.31 -0.73
C TYR A 53 -4.35 5.18 -1.69
N GLU A 54 -4.08 6.48 -1.80
CA GLU A 54 -4.74 7.37 -2.77
C GLU A 54 -4.48 6.95 -4.22
N ARG A 55 -3.25 6.53 -4.54
CA ARG A 55 -2.93 5.95 -5.85
C ARG A 55 -3.71 4.66 -6.08
N PHE A 56 -3.73 3.76 -5.10
CA PHE A 56 -4.51 2.51 -5.19
C PHE A 56 -5.99 2.78 -5.45
N VAL A 57 -6.62 3.68 -4.69
CA VAL A 57 -8.04 4.05 -4.85
C VAL A 57 -8.32 4.57 -6.26
N ARG A 58 -7.47 5.45 -6.80
CA ARG A 58 -7.64 5.97 -8.17
C ARG A 58 -7.67 4.87 -9.22
N ASP A 59 -6.83 3.85 -9.06
CA ASP A 59 -6.71 2.75 -10.01
C ASP A 59 -7.87 1.75 -9.90
N VAL A 60 -8.36 1.47 -8.68
CA VAL A 60 -9.35 0.39 -8.46
C VAL A 60 -10.78 0.86 -8.25
N GLN A 61 -11.04 2.14 -7.96
CA GLN A 61 -12.38 2.62 -7.56
C GLN A 61 -13.52 2.25 -8.54
N SER A 62 -13.23 2.20 -9.84
CA SER A 62 -14.23 1.86 -10.86
C SER A 62 -14.44 0.35 -11.02
N ARG A 63 -13.45 -0.47 -10.64
CA ARG A 63 -13.46 -1.93 -10.82
C ARG A 63 -13.82 -2.67 -9.54
N ASP A 64 -13.30 -2.21 -8.41
CA ASP A 64 -13.53 -2.76 -7.08
C ASP A 64 -13.77 -1.62 -6.06
N PRO A 65 -15.02 -1.14 -5.96
CA PRO A 65 -15.40 -0.12 -4.98
C PRO A 65 -15.18 -0.55 -3.54
N ALA A 66 -15.27 -1.86 -3.23
CA ALA A 66 -15.09 -2.38 -1.89
C ALA A 66 -13.61 -2.33 -1.47
N ALA A 67 -12.69 -2.65 -2.36
CA ALA A 67 -11.26 -2.45 -2.13
C ALA A 67 -10.91 -0.96 -1.97
N ALA A 68 -11.48 -0.10 -2.82
CA ALA A 68 -11.30 1.35 -2.68
C ALA A 68 -11.81 1.86 -1.32
N GLN A 69 -12.95 1.36 -0.84
CA GLN A 69 -13.48 1.76 0.45
C GLN A 69 -12.57 1.33 1.61
N ARG A 70 -12.07 0.09 1.61
CA ARG A 70 -11.11 -0.40 2.62
C ARG A 70 -9.86 0.47 2.71
N ALA A 71 -9.36 0.93 1.56
CA ALA A 71 -8.21 1.84 1.51
C ALA A 71 -8.55 3.24 2.06
N ARG A 72 -9.74 3.79 1.74
CA ARG A 72 -10.21 5.07 2.30
C ARG A 72 -10.36 5.02 3.82
N ASP A 73 -10.93 3.94 4.34
CA ASP A 73 -11.08 3.76 5.80
C ASP A 73 -9.71 3.71 6.48
N SER A 74 -8.74 3.04 5.85
CA SER A 74 -7.37 2.98 6.34
C SER A 74 -6.69 4.35 6.32
N MET A 75 -6.83 5.11 5.23
CA MET A 75 -6.32 6.48 5.17
C MET A 75 -6.92 7.39 6.24
N GLN A 76 -8.23 7.30 6.49
CA GLN A 76 -8.89 8.12 7.50
C GLN A 76 -8.31 7.83 8.88
N ARG A 77 -8.17 6.55 9.24
CA ARG A 77 -7.51 6.14 10.50
C ARG A 77 -6.09 6.67 10.64
N LEU A 78 -5.33 6.73 9.54
CA LEU A 78 -3.96 7.26 9.56
C LEU A 78 -3.93 8.78 9.68
N ARG A 79 -4.85 9.48 9.03
CA ARG A 79 -4.99 10.94 9.16
C ARG A 79 -5.36 11.35 10.58
N ASP A 80 -6.19 10.56 11.26
CA ASP A 80 -6.57 10.82 12.65
C ASP A 80 -5.41 10.59 13.66
N ARG A 81 -4.31 9.96 13.22
CA ARG A 81 -3.11 9.67 14.03
C ARG A 81 -1.97 10.69 13.84
N LEU A 82 -2.12 11.61 12.89
CA LEU A 82 -1.17 12.69 12.60
C LEU A 82 -1.54 13.94 13.40
#